data_AF-A0A542W2D5-F1
#
_entry.id   AF-A0A542W2D5-F1
#
_cell.length_a   1.000
_cell.length_b   1.000
_cell.length_c   1.000
_cell.angle_alpha   90.00
_cell.angle_beta   90.00
_cell.angle_gamma   90.00
#
_symmetry.space_group_name_H-M   'P 1'
#
loop_
_entity.id
_entity.type
_entity.pdbx_description
1 polymer ?
#
loop_
_entity_poly.entity_id
_entity_poly.type
_entity_poly.pdbx_seq_one_letter_code
_entity_poly.pdbx_strand_id
1 'polypeptide(L)'
;MLIETENTPNPATLKFLLHCPVMERESRYFVNKEEATDSPLAVALFDLQHVTSVFYGRDFISVTLDSPSLWSQFESKVIMIISDHFENDIPLLNENSENTEKQNGEEDDDVVLQIKDLIDDRVRPAVARDGGDIVFQKFEDGIVYLSMRGACAGCPSSVATLKQGVETLLKHFVPEVIEVRAI
;
A
#
# COMPACT_ATOMS: atom_id res chain seq x y z
N MET A 1 -9.22 16.82 14.01
CA MET A 1 -7.98 16.03 14.04
C MET A 1 -6.90 16.78 13.25
N LEU A 2 -5.61 16.66 13.58
CA LEU A 2 -4.53 17.24 12.77
C LEU A 2 -4.08 16.19 11.74
N ILE A 3 -4.22 16.52 10.45
CA ILE A 3 -3.74 15.69 9.34
C ILE A 3 -2.69 16.50 8.58
N GLU A 4 -1.49 15.92 8.42
CA GLU A 4 -0.41 16.51 7.61
C GLU A 4 -0.34 15.80 6.25
N THR A 5 0.08 16.52 5.21
CA THR A 5 0.22 15.98 3.85
C THR A 5 1.69 15.91 3.44
N GLU A 6 2.10 14.77 2.89
CA GLU A 6 3.43 14.53 2.33
C GLU A 6 3.32 14.16 0.84
N ASN A 7 4.23 14.70 0.04
CA ASN A 7 4.39 14.26 -1.34
C ASN A 7 5.02 12.88 -1.40
N THR A 8 4.60 12.07 -2.36
CA THR A 8 5.22 10.78 -2.66
C THR A 8 6.03 10.86 -3.96
N PRO A 9 6.90 9.88 -4.25
CA PRO A 9 7.54 9.78 -5.57
C PRO A 9 6.55 9.68 -6.75
N ASN A 10 5.31 9.28 -6.49
CA ASN A 10 4.23 9.30 -7.47
C ASN A 10 3.46 10.63 -7.38
N PRO A 11 3.57 11.54 -8.37
CA PRO A 11 2.95 12.86 -8.29
C PRO A 11 1.42 12.82 -8.22
N ALA A 12 0.81 11.72 -8.66
CA ALA A 12 -0.64 11.52 -8.56
C ALA A 12 -1.09 11.06 -7.17
N THR A 13 -0.17 10.69 -6.28
CA THR A 13 -0.47 10.19 -4.93
C THR A 13 0.03 11.15 -3.86
N LEU A 14 -0.87 11.55 -2.95
CA LEU A 14 -0.51 12.21 -1.70
C LEU A 14 -0.68 11.26 -0.52
N LYS A 15 0.19 11.43 0.47
CA LYS A 15 0.19 10.71 1.73
C LYS A 15 -0.34 11.64 2.82
N PHE A 16 -1.34 11.17 3.56
CA PHE A 16 -2.00 11.85 4.65
C PHE A 16 -1.56 11.20 5.96
N LEU A 17 -0.81 11.91 6.79
CA LEU A 17 -0.33 11.45 8.09
C LEU A 17 -1.38 11.75 9.15
N LEU A 18 -1.86 10.70 9.83
CA LEU A 18 -2.92 10.80 10.83
C LEU A 18 -2.38 10.92 12.27
N HIS A 19 -1.10 10.57 12.47
CA HIS A 19 -0.47 10.52 13.81
C HIS A 19 -1.18 9.58 14.80
N CYS A 20 -2.00 8.67 14.31
CA CYS A 20 -2.61 7.58 15.06
C CYS A 20 -2.51 6.29 14.25
N PRO A 21 -2.58 5.12 14.90
CA PRO A 21 -2.69 3.86 14.18
C PRO A 21 -3.93 3.85 13.28
N VAL A 22 -3.73 3.49 12.01
CA VAL A 22 -4.77 3.26 11.00
C VAL A 22 -4.93 1.75 10.81
N MET A 23 -3.83 1.05 10.50
CA MET A 23 -3.78 -0.40 10.40
C MET A 23 -2.71 -0.96 11.34
N GLU A 24 -3.10 -1.88 12.23
CA GLU A 24 -2.17 -2.45 13.21
C GLU A 24 -1.24 -3.53 12.63
N ARG A 25 -1.74 -4.33 11.69
CA ARG A 25 -1.00 -5.50 11.16
C ARG A 25 -0.90 -5.48 9.65
N GLU A 26 -2.02 -5.58 8.96
CA GLU A 26 -2.05 -5.67 7.50
C GLU A 26 -2.48 -4.36 6.87
N SER A 27 -1.78 -3.95 5.82
CA SER A 27 -2.24 -2.85 4.98
C SER A 27 -3.48 -3.24 4.18
N ARG A 28 -4.27 -2.24 3.76
CA ARG A 28 -5.38 -2.43 2.83
C ARG A 28 -5.17 -1.56 1.61
N TYR A 29 -5.47 -2.11 0.44
CA TYR A 29 -5.32 -1.41 -0.82
C TYR A 29 -6.56 -1.62 -1.67
N PHE A 30 -7.17 -0.52 -2.08
CA PHE A 30 -8.39 -0.49 -2.87
C PHE A 30 -8.11 0.22 -4.19
N VAL A 31 -8.41 -0.43 -5.31
CA VAL A 31 -8.18 0.13 -6.66
C VAL A 31 -9.45 0.67 -7.32
N ASN A 32 -10.61 0.49 -6.69
CA ASN A 32 -11.89 1.03 -7.13
C ASN A 32 -12.92 0.97 -5.99
N LYS A 33 -14.10 1.55 -6.24
CA LYS A 33 -15.19 1.63 -5.26
C LYS A 33 -15.80 0.25 -4.98
N GLU A 34 -15.85 -0.62 -5.99
CA GLU A 34 -16.45 -1.95 -5.90
C GLU A 34 -15.67 -2.87 -4.95
N GLU A 35 -14.35 -2.74 -4.94
CA GLU A 35 -13.44 -3.46 -4.02
C GLU A 35 -13.38 -2.83 -2.63
N ALA A 36 -13.82 -1.57 -2.49
CA ALA A 36 -13.80 -0.82 -1.24
C ALA A 36 -15.06 -0.97 -0.39
N THR A 37 -16.00 -1.84 -0.78
CA THR A 37 -17.33 -1.94 -0.14
C THR A 37 -17.29 -2.29 1.36
N ASP A 38 -16.17 -2.84 1.81
CA ASP A 38 -15.90 -3.21 3.19
C ASP A 38 -15.33 -2.04 4.02
N SER A 39 -14.94 -0.93 3.40
CA SER A 39 -14.40 0.27 4.06
C SER A 39 -15.28 1.51 3.81
N PRO A 40 -16.02 1.99 4.83
CA PRO A 40 -16.81 3.22 4.70
C PRO A 40 -15.98 4.44 4.30
N LEU A 41 -14.74 4.55 4.80
CA LEU A 41 -13.83 5.64 4.44
C LEU A 41 -13.39 5.56 2.98
N ALA A 42 -13.01 4.38 2.49
CA ALA A 42 -12.57 4.22 1.11
C ALA A 42 -13.72 4.51 0.15
N VAL A 43 -14.93 4.02 0.44
CA VAL A 43 -16.15 4.35 -0.33
C VAL A 43 -16.36 5.85 -0.41
N ALA A 44 -16.29 6.57 0.72
CA ALA A 44 -16.47 8.01 0.76
C ALA A 44 -15.38 8.76 -0.04
N LEU A 45 -14.14 8.27 -0.02
CA LEU A 45 -13.05 8.83 -0.83
C LEU A 45 -13.29 8.60 -2.33
N PHE A 46 -13.72 7.41 -2.74
CA PHE A 46 -14.07 7.13 -4.13
C PHE A 46 -15.26 7.95 -4.65
N ASP A 47 -16.16 8.37 -3.77
CA ASP A 47 -17.29 9.26 -4.13
C ASP A 47 -16.88 10.68 -4.54
N LEU A 48 -15.65 11.10 -4.26
CA LEU A 48 -15.13 12.39 -4.73
C LEU A 48 -14.98 12.45 -6.25
N GLN A 49 -15.06 11.32 -6.97
CA GLN A 49 -14.68 11.19 -8.37
C GLN A 49 -13.17 11.49 -8.55
N HIS A 50 -12.55 10.99 -9.61
CA HIS A 50 -11.09 11.08 -9.86
C HIS A 50 -10.15 10.32 -8.91
N VAL A 51 -10.62 9.81 -7.76
CA VAL A 51 -9.83 8.90 -6.93
C VAL A 51 -9.71 7.54 -7.64
N THR A 52 -8.48 7.12 -7.88
CA THR A 52 -8.15 5.86 -8.58
C THR A 52 -7.67 4.77 -7.63
N SER A 53 -7.09 5.12 -6.48
CA SER A 53 -6.79 4.14 -5.45
C SER A 53 -6.70 4.76 -4.06
N VAL A 54 -6.97 3.94 -3.05
CA VAL A 54 -6.85 4.30 -1.63
C VAL A 54 -6.05 3.21 -0.94
N PHE A 55 -5.04 3.61 -0.17
CA PHE A 55 -4.15 2.71 0.55
C PHE A 55 -4.10 3.08 2.03
N TYR A 56 -4.31 2.10 2.89
CA TYR A 56 -4.16 2.25 4.34
C TYR A 56 -2.84 1.66 4.78
N GLY A 57 -1.94 2.54 5.19
CA GLY A 57 -0.68 2.20 5.86
C GLY A 57 -0.86 2.04 7.37
N ARG A 58 0.25 1.97 8.09
CA ARG A 58 0.23 1.80 9.56
C ARG A 58 -0.36 3.01 10.28
N ASP A 59 0.06 4.21 9.89
CA ASP A 59 -0.24 5.50 10.54
C ASP A 59 -0.57 6.61 9.52
N PHE A 60 -0.79 6.20 8.27
CA PHE A 60 -1.07 7.10 7.16
C PHE A 60 -2.06 6.49 6.18
N ILE A 61 -2.68 7.35 5.39
CA ILE A 61 -3.52 6.97 4.25
C ILE A 61 -2.90 7.59 3.00
N SER A 62 -2.74 6.80 1.94
CA SER A 62 -2.36 7.32 0.62
C SER A 62 -3.55 7.28 -0.31
N VAL A 63 -3.80 8.39 -0.99
CA VAL A 63 -4.88 8.51 -1.97
C VAL A 63 -4.24 8.87 -3.30
N THR A 64 -4.65 8.21 -4.37
CA THR A 64 -4.18 8.47 -5.73
C THR A 64 -5.32 9.04 -6.56
N LEU A 65 -5.04 10.10 -7.32
CA LEU A 65 -5.96 10.67 -8.30
C LEU A 65 -5.61 10.21 -9.72
N ASP A 66 -6.54 10.35 -10.66
CA ASP A 66 -6.29 10.10 -12.08
C ASP A 66 -5.33 11.12 -12.73
N SER A 67 -5.19 12.30 -12.12
CA SER A 67 -4.28 13.36 -12.56
C SER A 67 -3.68 14.13 -11.38
N PRO A 68 -2.34 14.35 -11.36
CA PRO A 68 -1.67 15.09 -10.29
C PRO A 68 -2.12 16.56 -10.18
N SER A 69 -2.59 17.17 -11.28
CA SER A 69 -3.03 18.58 -11.29
C SER A 69 -4.28 18.83 -10.44
N LEU A 70 -5.05 17.78 -10.15
CA LEU A 70 -6.29 17.87 -9.38
C LEU A 70 -6.04 18.07 -7.87
N TRP A 71 -4.84 17.78 -7.36
CA TRP A 71 -4.56 17.90 -5.93
C TRP A 71 -4.87 19.28 -5.35
N SER A 72 -4.60 20.34 -6.12
CA SER A 72 -4.93 21.72 -5.76
C SER A 72 -6.40 21.98 -5.39
N GLN A 73 -7.32 21.12 -5.86
CA GLN A 73 -8.77 21.24 -5.62
C GLN A 73 -9.32 20.16 -4.68
N PHE A 74 -8.62 19.03 -4.56
CA PHE A 74 -9.11 17.84 -3.87
C PHE A 74 -8.44 17.61 -2.51
N GLU A 75 -7.27 18.18 -2.25
CA GLU A 75 -6.55 17.97 -0.99
C GLU A 75 -7.42 18.32 0.24
N SER A 76 -8.02 19.51 0.27
CA SER A 76 -8.90 19.90 1.38
C SER A 76 -10.15 19.03 1.52
N LYS A 77 -10.68 18.49 0.41
CA LYS A 77 -11.85 17.60 0.43
C LYS A 77 -11.49 16.24 1.04
N VAL A 78 -10.33 15.70 0.65
CA VAL A 78 -9.81 14.44 1.21
C VAL A 78 -9.54 14.59 2.70
N ILE A 79 -8.88 15.68 3.13
CA ILE A 79 -8.66 15.96 4.56
C ILE A 79 -9.97 16.02 5.33
N MET A 80 -11.00 16.67 4.78
CA MET A 80 -12.31 16.77 5.43
C MET A 80 -12.97 15.41 5.60
N ILE A 81 -12.96 14.56 4.57
CA ILE A 81 -13.54 13.20 4.65
C ILE A 81 -12.80 12.34 5.66
N ILE A 82 -11.46 12.35 5.65
CA ILE A 82 -10.67 11.59 6.62
C ILE A 82 -10.94 12.12 8.03
N SER A 83 -10.92 13.44 8.24
CA SER A 83 -11.16 14.03 9.56
C SER A 83 -12.55 13.67 10.09
N ASP A 84 -13.59 13.82 9.28
CA ASP A 84 -14.96 13.50 9.67
C ASP A 84 -15.12 12.01 10.02
N HIS A 85 -14.49 11.11 9.26
CA HIS A 85 -14.54 9.68 9.53
C HIS A 85 -13.97 9.32 10.92
N PHE A 86 -12.79 9.86 11.27
CA PHE A 86 -12.15 9.58 12.54
C PHE A 86 -12.78 10.36 13.71
N GLU A 87 -13.29 11.56 13.49
CA GLU A 87 -13.97 12.35 14.54
C GLU A 87 -15.33 11.76 14.95
N ASN A 88 -15.97 11.01 14.07
CA ASN A 88 -17.24 10.32 14.35
C ASN A 88 -17.05 8.84 14.76
N ASP A 89 -15.81 8.40 15.02
CA ASP A 89 -15.49 7.01 15.41
C ASP A 89 -16.08 5.95 14.45
N ILE A 90 -16.14 6.26 13.15
CA ILE A 90 -16.65 5.33 12.14
C ILE A 90 -15.61 4.22 11.95
N PRO A 91 -16.01 2.94 11.88
CA PRO A 91 -15.06 1.86 11.66
C PRO A 91 -14.42 1.95 10.27
N LEU A 92 -13.09 1.75 10.23
CA LEU A 92 -12.33 1.70 8.97
C LEU A 92 -12.72 0.51 8.09
N LEU A 93 -13.11 -0.62 8.70
CA LEU A 93 -13.56 -1.84 8.03
C LEU A 93 -14.83 -2.36 8.70
N ASN A 94 -15.78 -2.81 7.90
CA ASN A 94 -17.01 -3.44 8.38
C ASN A 94 -16.68 -4.84 8.96
N GLU A 95 -17.44 -5.29 9.97
CA GLU A 95 -17.15 -6.52 10.74
C GLU A 95 -17.12 -7.82 9.91
N ASN A 96 -17.54 -7.80 8.64
CA ASN A 96 -17.51 -8.96 7.73
C ASN A 96 -16.26 -9.01 6.82
N SER A 97 -15.24 -8.20 7.07
CA SER A 97 -14.04 -8.08 6.21
C SER A 97 -12.95 -9.13 6.51
N GLU A 98 -13.28 -10.19 7.26
CA GLU A 98 -12.34 -11.30 7.46
C GLU A 98 -12.35 -12.26 6.27
N ASN A 99 -11.16 -12.46 5.71
CA ASN A 99 -10.70 -13.45 4.72
C ASN A 99 -10.66 -13.01 3.25
N THR A 100 -9.46 -12.67 2.77
CA THR A 100 -8.84 -13.41 1.65
C THR A 100 -7.31 -13.22 1.64
N GLU A 101 -6.60 -13.68 2.67
CA GLU A 101 -5.29 -14.28 2.44
C GLU A 101 -5.35 -15.63 3.16
N LYS A 102 -5.73 -16.67 2.42
CA LYS A 102 -5.39 -18.03 2.84
C LYS A 102 -3.88 -18.05 2.94
N GLN A 103 -3.35 -17.90 4.15
CA GLN A 103 -2.14 -18.58 4.53
C GLN A 103 -2.48 -20.06 4.40
N ASN A 104 -2.36 -20.60 3.17
CA ASN A 104 -2.07 -22.01 3.02
C ASN A 104 -0.80 -22.19 3.85
N GLY A 105 -0.94 -22.82 5.02
CA GLY A 105 0.17 -23.33 5.80
C GLY A 105 0.83 -24.46 5.03
N GLU A 106 1.47 -24.11 3.92
CA GLU A 106 2.66 -24.79 3.49
C GLU A 106 3.72 -24.33 4.48
N GLU A 107 4.47 -25.28 5.06
CA GLU A 107 5.71 -24.93 5.76
C GLU A 107 6.54 -24.14 4.74
N ASP A 108 6.57 -22.81 4.90
CA ASP A 108 7.36 -21.95 4.04
C ASP A 108 8.79 -22.47 4.11
N ASP A 109 9.36 -22.79 2.95
CA ASP A 109 10.77 -23.15 2.82
C ASP A 109 11.61 -22.07 3.55
N ASP A 110 12.73 -22.47 4.18
CA ASP A 110 13.64 -21.56 4.89
C ASP A 110 14.01 -20.35 4.00
N VAL A 111 14.10 -20.57 2.68
CA VAL A 111 14.32 -19.52 1.68
C VAL A 111 13.16 -18.52 1.60
N VAL A 112 11.92 -18.98 1.63
CA VAL A 112 10.72 -18.12 1.57
C VAL A 112 10.61 -17.30 2.85
N LEU A 113 10.87 -17.90 4.02
CA LEU A 113 10.90 -17.17 5.29
C LEU A 113 11.97 -16.07 5.25
N GLN A 114 13.18 -16.40 4.78
CA GLN A 114 14.25 -15.41 4.66
C GLN A 114 13.89 -14.26 3.70
N ILE A 115 13.23 -14.55 2.58
CA ILE A 115 12.75 -13.53 1.64
C ILE A 115 11.71 -12.61 2.32
N LYS A 116 10.73 -13.20 3.02
CA LYS A 116 9.69 -12.44 3.74
C LYS A 116 10.31 -11.54 4.81
N ASP A 117 11.22 -12.06 5.62
CA ASP A 117 11.92 -11.30 6.66
C ASP A 117 12.71 -10.11 6.08
N LEU A 118 13.44 -10.33 4.98
CA LEU A 118 14.18 -9.24 4.32
C LEU A 118 13.25 -8.16 3.75
N ILE A 119 12.11 -8.56 3.20
CA ILE A 119 11.09 -7.63 2.71
C ILE A 119 10.54 -6.81 3.87
N ASP A 120 10.13 -7.47 4.95
CA ASP A 120 9.52 -6.83 6.12
C ASP A 120 10.47 -5.89 6.86
N ASP A 121 11.73 -6.29 7.05
CA ASP A 121 12.69 -5.52 7.84
C ASP A 121 13.38 -4.40 7.06
N ARG A 122 13.56 -4.56 5.74
CA ARG A 122 14.40 -3.64 4.95
C ARG A 122 13.65 -2.93 3.84
N VAL A 123 12.72 -3.59 3.19
CA VAL A 123 12.05 -3.05 2.00
C VAL A 123 10.80 -2.27 2.40
N ARG A 124 9.87 -2.90 3.12
CA ARG A 124 8.60 -2.29 3.52
C ARG A 124 8.77 -0.97 4.29
N PRO A 125 9.76 -0.79 5.19
CA PRO A 125 9.96 0.51 5.86
C PRO A 125 10.33 1.63 4.88
N ALA A 126 11.09 1.33 3.82
CA ALA A 126 11.43 2.32 2.80
C ALA A 126 10.20 2.66 1.94
N VAL A 127 9.43 1.64 1.56
CA VAL A 127 8.23 1.80 0.71
C VAL A 127 7.10 2.51 1.46
N ALA A 128 6.94 2.24 2.75
CA ALA A 128 5.98 2.92 3.60
C ALA A 128 6.29 4.43 3.73
N ARG A 129 7.58 4.81 3.77
CA ARG A 129 7.97 6.23 3.73
C ARG A 129 7.48 6.89 2.44
N ASP A 130 7.56 6.18 1.32
CA ASP A 130 7.12 6.64 0.00
C ASP A 130 5.58 6.55 -0.20
N GLY A 131 4.81 6.11 0.81
CA GLY A 131 3.34 6.06 0.73
C GLY A 131 2.78 4.80 0.07
N GLY A 132 3.52 3.69 0.09
CA GLY A 132 3.08 2.41 -0.46
C GLY A 132 3.35 1.22 0.46
N ASP A 133 3.18 0.02 -0.09
CA ASP A 133 3.60 -1.24 0.51
C ASP A 133 3.98 -2.25 -0.58
N ILE A 134 4.68 -3.31 -0.19
CA ILE A 134 4.96 -4.46 -1.07
C ILE A 134 4.54 -5.72 -0.34
N VAL A 135 3.80 -6.57 -1.06
CA VAL A 135 3.35 -7.86 -0.53
C VAL A 135 3.98 -9.00 -1.33
N PHE A 136 4.65 -9.90 -0.62
CA PHE A 136 5.15 -11.15 -1.20
C PHE A 136 3.98 -12.01 -1.65
N GLN A 137 4.04 -12.52 -2.88
CA GLN A 137 2.99 -13.35 -3.46
C GLN A 137 3.43 -14.80 -3.54
N LYS A 138 4.59 -15.06 -4.16
CA LYS A 138 5.16 -16.40 -4.26
C LYS A 138 6.64 -16.36 -4.66
N PHE A 139 7.31 -17.49 -4.47
CA PHE A 139 8.67 -17.74 -4.95
C PHE A 139 8.68 -19.07 -5.72
N GLU A 140 9.10 -19.05 -6.97
CA GLU A 140 9.08 -20.22 -7.86
C GLU A 140 10.21 -20.11 -8.89
N ASP A 141 10.98 -21.19 -9.10
CA ASP A 141 12.09 -21.24 -10.06
C ASP A 141 13.12 -20.10 -9.92
N GLY A 142 13.40 -19.67 -8.69
CA GLY A 142 14.30 -18.55 -8.41
C GLY A 142 13.68 -17.16 -8.68
N ILE A 143 12.38 -17.08 -8.97
CA ILE A 143 11.68 -15.82 -9.27
C ILE A 143 10.78 -15.44 -8.09
N VAL A 144 11.00 -14.26 -7.53
CA VAL A 144 10.15 -13.68 -6.48
C VAL A 144 9.07 -12.82 -7.12
N TYR A 145 7.81 -13.13 -6.81
CA TYR A 145 6.65 -12.38 -7.27
C TYR A 145 6.14 -11.48 -6.15
N LEU A 146 6.00 -10.19 -6.44
CA LEU A 146 5.61 -9.16 -5.49
C LEU A 146 4.41 -8.37 -6.04
N SER A 147 3.48 -8.00 -5.17
CA SER A 147 2.43 -7.03 -5.50
C SER A 147 2.78 -5.67 -4.89
N MET A 148 2.76 -4.63 -5.70
CA MET A 148 3.02 -3.25 -5.28
C MET A 148 1.69 -2.57 -4.91
N ARG A 149 1.62 -1.89 -3.76
CA ARG A 149 0.42 -1.22 -3.26
C ARG A 149 0.67 0.27 -3.03
N GLY A 150 -0.40 1.07 -3.03
CA GLY A 150 -0.36 2.52 -2.78
C GLY A 150 0.43 3.29 -3.83
N ALA A 151 1.27 4.24 -3.40
CA ALA A 151 2.03 5.11 -4.31
C ALA A 151 2.90 4.33 -5.32
N CYS A 152 3.31 3.11 -4.97
CA CYS A 152 4.20 2.28 -5.77
C CYS A 152 3.51 1.49 -6.89
N ALA A 153 2.17 1.37 -6.89
CA ALA A 153 1.44 0.53 -7.86
C ALA A 153 1.31 1.17 -9.26
N GLY A 154 1.18 2.50 -9.32
CA GLY A 154 0.75 3.21 -10.54
C GLY A 154 1.82 4.02 -11.28
N CYS A 155 3.07 4.03 -10.81
CA CYS A 155 4.14 4.87 -11.38
C CYS A 155 5.23 4.02 -12.04
N PRO A 156 5.37 4.02 -13.39
CA PRO A 156 6.33 3.16 -14.10
C PRO A 156 7.79 3.35 -13.64
N SER A 157 8.18 4.59 -13.31
CA SER A 157 9.53 4.89 -12.83
C SER A 157 9.77 4.38 -11.41
N SER A 158 8.76 4.49 -10.53
CA SER A 158 8.82 3.96 -9.17
C SER A 158 8.86 2.43 -9.18
N VAL A 159 8.04 1.78 -10.00
CA VAL A 159 8.01 0.32 -10.13
C VAL A 159 9.36 -0.22 -10.61
N ALA A 160 9.94 0.38 -11.66
CA ALA A 160 11.21 -0.08 -12.21
C ALA A 160 12.37 0.05 -11.21
N THR A 161 12.49 1.22 -10.56
CA THR A 161 13.56 1.51 -9.61
C THR A 161 13.43 0.66 -8.35
N LEU A 162 12.20 0.53 -7.82
CA LEU A 162 11.93 -0.28 -6.64
C LEU A 162 12.17 -1.77 -6.92
N LYS A 163 11.68 -2.29 -8.05
CA LYS A 163 11.98 -3.65 -8.50
C LYS A 163 13.48 -3.89 -8.52
N GLN A 164 14.26 -3.01 -9.14
CA GLN A 164 15.71 -3.18 -9.24
C GLN A 164 16.41 -3.13 -7.88
N GLY A 165 15.98 -2.23 -6.98
CA GLY A 165 16.51 -2.12 -5.62
C GLY A 165 16.22 -3.39 -4.80
N VAL A 166 14.98 -3.87 -4.85
CA VAL A 166 14.57 -5.10 -4.15
C VAL A 166 15.28 -6.32 -4.72
N GLU A 167 15.38 -6.44 -6.05
CA GLU A 167 16.09 -7.55 -6.70
C GLU A 167 17.56 -7.58 -6.30
N THR A 168 18.24 -6.42 -6.27
CA THR A 168 19.64 -6.33 -5.86
C THR A 168 19.83 -6.77 -4.40
N LEU A 169 18.92 -6.33 -3.51
CA LEU A 169 18.95 -6.69 -2.10
C LEU A 169 18.73 -8.19 -1.91
N LEU A 170 17.67 -8.74 -2.52
CA LEU A 170 17.32 -10.15 -2.37
C LEU A 170 18.43 -11.04 -2.92
N LYS A 171 18.98 -10.74 -4.12
CA LYS A 171 20.13 -11.47 -4.68
C LYS A 171 21.37 -11.47 -3.78
N HIS A 172 21.58 -10.39 -3.02
CA HIS A 172 22.74 -10.28 -2.15
C HIS A 172 22.62 -11.18 -0.91
N PHE A 173 21.42 -11.30 -0.34
CA PHE A 173 21.19 -12.06 0.89
C PHE A 173 20.65 -13.47 0.66
N VAL A 174 20.02 -13.73 -0.49
CA VAL A 174 19.38 -14.99 -0.88
C VAL A 174 19.88 -15.36 -2.29
N PRO A 175 20.99 -16.11 -2.40
CA PRO A 175 21.60 -16.49 -3.68
C PRO A 175 20.69 -17.26 -4.65
N GLU A 176 19.64 -17.89 -4.13
CA GLU A 176 18.60 -18.61 -4.88
C GLU A 176 17.71 -17.68 -5.70
N VAL A 177 17.65 -16.38 -5.37
CA VAL A 177 16.87 -15.39 -6.11
C VAL A 177 17.60 -14.99 -7.38
N ILE A 178 16.95 -15.20 -8.52
CA ILE A 178 17.45 -14.89 -9.87
C ILE A 178 16.74 -13.65 -10.45
N GLU A 179 15.47 -13.44 -10.12
CA GLU A 179 14.67 -12.32 -10.66
C GLU A 179 13.56 -11.90 -9.68
N VAL A 180 13.19 -10.62 -9.70
CA VAL A 180 11.96 -10.12 -9.06
C VAL A 180 10.96 -9.67 -10.11
N ARG A 181 9.68 -10.03 -9.96
CA ARG A 181 8.59 -9.60 -10.84
C ARG A 181 7.47 -8.94 -10.03
N ALA A 182 6.99 -7.80 -10.52
CA ALA A 182 5.77 -7.18 -10.01
C ALA A 182 4.56 -7.78 -10.74
N ILE A 183 3.49 -8.09 -10.00
CA ILE A 183 2.21 -8.57 -10.53
C ILE A 183 1.05 -7.68 -10.10
#